data_AF-A0AA51MIF1-F1
#
_entry.id   AF-A0AA51MIF1-F1
#
_cell.length_a   1.000
_cell.length_b   1.000
_cell.length_c   1.000
_cell.angle_alpha   90.00
_cell.angle_beta   90.00
_cell.angle_gamma   90.00
#
_symmetry.space_group_name_H-M   'P 1'
#
loop_
_entity.id
_entity.type
_entity.pdbx_description
1 polymer ?
#
loop_
_entity_poly.entity_id
_entity_poly.type
_entity_poly.pdbx_seq_one_letter_code
_entity_poly.pdbx_strand_id
1 'polypeptide(L)'
;MTDPGPPAFPQLGAEERAALTGLARQQSAGLRLRGRIVLACAEGLTNAEVAQRLTVSPATVAKWRGRYLRRGVAGLHDAPRPGRPRSADRRQAEARIAAVVEQALAGAPVPSTRALSDTLGLSQSTIARIWREQQAALPDPPAARPEGPRGDAGGEVRAAEGGPVPGTPRMPRQLLSDHVYTLLRDWIVGGRLAPGQRLVESEIARGFGTSQAPPREAIKRLAYEGLVISQPHRGTYVARVSERQAQDVRDIRVMFEEYAARRVAGRLDAEHARLLTEDVDRLRRAAAEDDIGAFRDADMSFHRHVCEAADNAALIRLWRMIESSLWDLHVLGDPRYAGSWGAMAEHHAELLDVLRRGDPDVAGPMFADHAAGETARYLPDRSGPATDRSGPAPGR
;
A
#
# COMPACT_ATOMS: atom_id res chain seq x y z
N MET A 1 -31.47 -25.56 37.63
CA MET A 1 -32.12 -24.36 37.09
C MET A 1 -31.55 -24.16 35.70
N THR A 2 -32.33 -24.49 34.67
CA THR A 2 -31.86 -24.48 33.27
C THR A 2 -31.68 -23.04 32.81
N ASP A 3 -30.49 -22.71 32.33
CA ASP A 3 -30.15 -21.38 31.80
C ASP A 3 -31.10 -21.08 30.61
N PRO A 4 -31.83 -19.94 30.58
CA PRO A 4 -32.74 -19.64 29.49
C PRO A 4 -31.97 -19.56 28.17
N GLY A 5 -32.36 -20.38 27.20
CA GLY A 5 -31.71 -20.46 25.91
C GLY A 5 -31.59 -19.10 25.21
N PRO A 6 -30.56 -18.91 24.36
CA PRO A 6 -30.28 -17.61 23.75
C PRO A 6 -31.51 -17.08 22.99
N PRO A 7 -31.77 -15.76 23.03
CA PRO A 7 -33.01 -15.18 22.52
C PRO A 7 -33.28 -15.61 21.07
N ALA A 8 -34.53 -16.02 20.84
CA ALA A 8 -34.99 -16.59 19.59
C ALA A 8 -34.63 -15.67 18.41
N PHE A 9 -34.04 -16.26 17.37
CA PHE A 9 -33.80 -15.53 16.14
C PHE A 9 -35.16 -15.33 15.44
N PRO A 10 -35.47 -14.12 14.93
CA PRO A 10 -36.76 -13.86 14.31
C PRO A 10 -36.97 -14.74 13.08
N GLN A 11 -38.23 -15.14 12.83
CA GLN A 11 -38.57 -15.86 11.60
C GLN A 11 -38.32 -14.94 10.40
N LEU A 12 -37.48 -15.39 9.46
CA LEU A 12 -37.18 -14.66 8.24
C LEU A 12 -38.36 -14.66 7.28
N GLY A 13 -38.78 -13.48 6.83
CA GLY A 13 -39.76 -13.31 5.76
C GLY A 13 -39.27 -13.87 4.42
N ALA A 14 -40.20 -14.04 3.46
CA ALA A 14 -39.89 -14.61 2.15
C ALA A 14 -38.82 -13.79 1.39
N GLU A 15 -38.95 -12.46 1.38
CA GLU A 15 -37.99 -11.55 0.73
C GLU A 15 -36.61 -11.57 1.41
N GLU A 16 -36.58 -11.54 2.76
CA GLU A 16 -35.33 -11.62 3.51
C GLU A 16 -34.59 -12.94 3.25
N ARG A 17 -35.33 -14.06 3.24
CA ARG A 17 -34.79 -15.39 2.95
C ARG A 17 -34.26 -15.48 1.52
N ALA A 18 -34.95 -14.89 0.54
CA ALA A 18 -34.48 -14.80 -0.84
C ALA A 18 -33.18 -13.98 -0.94
N ALA A 19 -33.13 -12.79 -0.31
CA ALA A 19 -31.96 -11.92 -0.31
C ALA A 19 -30.74 -12.57 0.37
N LEU A 20 -30.94 -13.22 1.53
CA LEU A 20 -29.89 -13.96 2.23
C LEU A 20 -29.38 -15.18 1.46
N THR A 21 -30.27 -15.87 0.75
CA THR A 21 -29.89 -16.98 -0.15
C THR A 21 -29.11 -16.48 -1.36
N GLY A 22 -29.46 -15.31 -1.90
CA GLY A 22 -28.67 -14.60 -2.91
C GLY A 22 -27.27 -14.27 -2.41
N LEU A 23 -27.14 -13.68 -1.21
CA LEU A 23 -25.84 -13.41 -0.59
C LEU A 23 -25.02 -14.69 -0.36
N ALA A 24 -25.65 -15.78 0.09
CA ALA A 24 -24.99 -17.08 0.29
C ALA A 24 -24.49 -17.74 -1.02
N ARG A 25 -24.84 -17.20 -2.20
CA ARG A 25 -24.36 -17.63 -3.52
C ARG A 25 -23.40 -16.63 -4.18
N GLN A 26 -23.12 -15.48 -3.57
CA GLN A 26 -22.21 -14.47 -4.10
C GLN A 26 -20.76 -14.98 -4.24
N GLN A 27 -20.04 -14.47 -5.23
CA GLN A 27 -18.62 -14.79 -5.45
C GLN A 27 -17.73 -14.27 -4.30
N SER A 28 -18.08 -13.12 -3.71
CA SER A 28 -17.40 -12.57 -2.52
C SER A 28 -17.48 -13.54 -1.33
N ALA A 29 -16.34 -14.11 -0.95
CA ALA A 29 -16.24 -15.05 0.17
C ALA A 29 -16.75 -14.44 1.49
N GLY A 30 -16.53 -13.13 1.70
CA GLY A 30 -17.00 -12.40 2.86
C GLY A 30 -18.53 -12.31 2.92
N LEU A 31 -19.21 -11.90 1.84
CA LEU A 31 -20.67 -11.80 1.80
C LEU A 31 -21.34 -13.18 1.85
N ARG A 32 -20.77 -14.16 1.14
CA ARG A 32 -21.20 -15.57 1.14
C ARG A 32 -21.24 -16.16 2.53
N LEU A 33 -20.18 -15.98 3.30
CA LEU A 33 -20.09 -16.46 4.67
C LEU A 33 -21.12 -15.79 5.60
N ARG A 34 -21.32 -14.48 5.48
CA ARG A 34 -22.27 -13.70 6.28
C ARG A 34 -23.72 -14.12 6.02
N GLY A 35 -24.09 -14.34 4.76
CA GLY A 35 -25.41 -14.86 4.39
C GLY A 35 -25.68 -16.26 4.98
N ARG A 36 -24.71 -17.17 4.87
CA ARG A 36 -24.79 -18.52 5.46
C ARG A 36 -24.93 -18.50 6.99
N ILE A 37 -24.20 -17.62 7.69
CA ILE A 37 -24.31 -17.45 9.14
C ILE A 37 -25.74 -17.08 9.56
N VAL A 38 -26.37 -16.13 8.87
CA VAL A 38 -27.72 -15.66 9.23
C VAL A 38 -28.79 -16.70 8.90
N LEU A 39 -28.70 -17.37 7.75
CA LEU A 39 -29.61 -18.48 7.41
C LEU A 39 -29.56 -19.59 8.46
N ALA A 40 -28.35 -20.01 8.87
CA ALA A 40 -28.17 -21.03 9.91
C ALA A 40 -28.65 -20.57 11.30
N CYS A 41 -28.56 -19.27 11.64
CA CYS A 41 -29.18 -18.75 12.86
C CYS A 41 -30.72 -18.78 12.81
N ALA A 42 -31.32 -18.62 11.63
CA ALA A 42 -32.76 -18.71 11.41
C ALA A 42 -33.30 -20.15 11.35
N GLU A 43 -32.43 -21.15 11.34
CA GLU A 43 -32.76 -22.57 11.57
C GLU A 43 -32.90 -22.90 13.07
N GLY A 44 -32.76 -21.90 13.97
CA GLY A 44 -32.88 -22.06 15.41
C GLY A 44 -31.58 -22.41 16.14
N LEU A 45 -30.48 -22.59 15.41
CA LEU A 45 -29.19 -23.02 15.95
C LEU A 45 -28.54 -21.97 16.88
N THR A 46 -27.81 -22.46 17.88
CA THR A 46 -26.96 -21.66 18.76
C THR A 46 -25.73 -21.14 18.01
N ASN A 47 -25.07 -20.12 18.57
CA ASN A 47 -23.85 -19.57 17.96
C ASN A 47 -22.70 -20.58 17.88
N ALA A 48 -22.68 -21.59 18.77
CA ALA A 48 -21.67 -22.66 18.77
C ALA A 48 -21.92 -23.67 17.65
N GLU A 49 -23.16 -24.11 17.45
CA GLU A 49 -23.53 -25.05 16.37
C GLU A 49 -23.34 -24.42 14.98
N VAL A 50 -23.74 -23.15 14.81
CA VAL A 50 -23.49 -22.41 13.55
C VAL A 50 -21.99 -22.23 13.29
N ALA A 51 -21.20 -21.99 14.33
CA ALA A 51 -19.75 -21.86 14.25
C ALA A 51 -19.08 -23.17 13.80
N GLN A 52 -19.48 -24.30 14.40
CA GLN A 52 -19.01 -25.63 14.03
C GLN A 52 -19.41 -25.99 12.60
N ARG A 53 -20.67 -25.78 12.20
CA ARG A 53 -21.20 -26.13 10.86
C ARG A 53 -20.62 -25.30 9.72
N LEU A 54 -20.13 -24.09 10.00
CA LEU A 54 -19.54 -23.18 9.01
C LEU A 54 -18.02 -23.01 9.15
N THR A 55 -17.39 -23.75 10.07
CA THR A 55 -15.94 -23.71 10.35
C THR A 55 -15.44 -22.29 10.61
N VAL A 56 -16.11 -21.56 11.52
CA VAL A 56 -15.76 -20.20 11.95
C VAL A 56 -15.78 -20.08 13.48
N SER A 57 -15.21 -19.01 14.04
CA SER A 57 -15.31 -18.79 15.49
C SER A 57 -16.75 -18.44 15.93
N PRO A 58 -17.18 -18.83 17.16
CA PRO A 58 -18.44 -18.37 17.75
C PRO A 58 -18.54 -16.85 17.86
N ALA A 59 -17.41 -16.14 18.04
CA ALA A 59 -17.35 -14.68 18.04
C ALA A 59 -17.69 -14.09 16.65
N THR A 60 -17.25 -14.73 15.56
CA THR A 60 -17.63 -14.36 14.19
C THR A 60 -19.13 -14.52 13.97
N VAL A 61 -19.73 -15.62 14.45
CA VAL A 61 -21.19 -15.83 14.40
C VAL A 61 -21.93 -14.77 15.19
N ALA A 62 -21.56 -14.54 16.46
CA ALA A 62 -22.18 -13.55 17.33
C ALA A 62 -22.12 -12.13 16.73
N LYS A 63 -20.98 -11.75 16.14
CA LYS A 63 -20.80 -10.47 15.43
C LYS A 63 -21.80 -10.29 14.29
N TRP A 64 -21.96 -11.28 13.42
CA TRP A 64 -22.84 -11.17 12.24
C TRP A 64 -24.32 -11.38 12.57
N ARG A 65 -24.67 -12.33 13.46
CA ARG A 65 -26.02 -12.48 14.03
C ARG A 65 -26.49 -11.16 14.66
N GLY A 66 -25.68 -10.57 15.54
CA GLY A 66 -25.99 -9.29 16.17
C GLY A 66 -26.03 -8.10 15.20
N ARG A 67 -25.24 -8.11 14.12
CA ARG A 67 -25.26 -7.06 13.10
C ARG A 67 -26.50 -7.15 12.20
N TYR A 68 -26.98 -8.37 11.89
CA TYR A 68 -28.25 -8.59 11.22
C TYR A 68 -29.42 -8.10 12.07
N LEU A 69 -29.51 -8.56 13.33
CA LEU A 69 -30.61 -8.20 14.24
C LEU A 69 -30.79 -6.68 14.44
N ARG A 70 -29.72 -5.88 14.24
CA ARG A 70 -29.77 -4.41 14.31
C ARG A 70 -30.01 -3.68 12.99
N ARG A 71 -29.82 -4.32 11.82
CA ARG A 71 -29.74 -3.64 10.51
C ARG A 71 -30.27 -4.45 9.32
N GLY A 72 -30.94 -5.58 9.56
CA GLY A 72 -31.41 -6.52 8.54
C GLY A 72 -30.31 -6.99 7.59
N VAL A 73 -30.70 -7.35 6.36
CA VAL A 73 -29.81 -7.81 5.28
C VAL A 73 -28.74 -6.75 4.95
N ALA A 74 -29.10 -5.46 4.93
CA ALA A 74 -28.16 -4.35 4.71
C ALA A 74 -27.01 -4.32 5.74
N GLY A 75 -27.24 -4.85 6.95
CA GLY A 75 -26.23 -5.06 7.98
C GLY A 75 -25.10 -6.02 7.59
N LEU A 76 -25.29 -6.89 6.61
CA LEU A 76 -24.29 -7.90 6.21
C LEU A 76 -23.30 -7.37 5.17
N HIS A 77 -23.64 -6.30 4.45
CA HIS A 77 -22.71 -5.62 3.58
C HIS A 77 -21.63 -4.90 4.40
N ASP A 78 -20.46 -4.69 3.81
CA ASP A 78 -19.49 -3.81 4.46
C ASP A 78 -20.06 -2.39 4.50
N ALA A 79 -20.04 -1.78 5.68
CA ALA A 79 -20.45 -0.38 5.77
C ALA A 79 -19.46 0.43 4.92
N PRO A 80 -19.91 1.45 4.16
CA PRO A 80 -18.98 2.40 3.57
C PRO A 80 -18.06 2.90 4.68
N ARG A 81 -16.73 2.81 4.44
CA ARG A 81 -15.69 3.06 5.45
C ARG A 81 -16.05 4.35 6.22
N PRO A 82 -16.10 4.36 7.56
CA PRO A 82 -16.47 5.53 8.33
C PRO A 82 -15.35 6.59 8.25
N GLY A 83 -15.33 7.32 7.14
CA GLY A 83 -14.57 8.54 7.00
C GLY A 83 -15.24 9.66 7.79
N ARG A 84 -14.42 10.61 8.23
CA ARG A 84 -14.86 11.91 8.77
C ARG A 84 -15.96 12.49 7.87
N PRO A 85 -17.08 13.00 8.40
CA PRO A 85 -18.14 13.57 7.57
C PRO A 85 -17.56 14.64 6.63
N ARG A 86 -17.98 14.61 5.36
CA ARG A 86 -17.52 15.57 4.32
C ARG A 86 -17.66 16.99 4.87
N SER A 87 -16.59 17.80 4.82
CA SER A 87 -16.63 19.19 5.29
C SER A 87 -17.64 20.01 4.47
N ALA A 88 -18.13 21.10 5.05
CA ALA A 88 -19.00 22.03 4.33
C ALA A 88 -18.29 22.56 3.07
N ASP A 89 -17.01 22.91 3.21
CA ASP A 89 -16.11 23.37 2.13
C ASP A 89 -16.00 22.35 0.98
N ARG A 90 -15.98 21.04 1.28
CA ARG A 90 -15.96 19.97 0.27
C ARG A 90 -17.26 19.95 -0.55
N ARG A 91 -18.42 20.07 0.12
CA ARG A 91 -19.72 20.17 -0.57
C ARG A 91 -19.84 21.46 -1.38
N GLN A 92 -19.31 22.57 -0.85
CA GLN A 92 -19.31 23.85 -1.55
C GLN A 92 -18.40 23.82 -2.80
N ALA A 93 -17.24 23.16 -2.71
CA ALA A 93 -16.35 22.93 -3.85
C ALA A 93 -16.99 22.00 -4.91
N GLU A 94 -17.66 20.93 -4.49
CA GLU A 94 -18.40 20.03 -5.38
C GLU A 94 -19.55 20.76 -6.11
N ALA A 95 -20.32 21.59 -5.39
CA ALA A 95 -21.41 22.39 -5.98
C ALA A 95 -20.90 23.46 -6.97
N ARG A 96 -19.79 24.14 -6.65
CA ARG A 96 -19.15 25.12 -7.54
C ARG A 96 -18.67 24.50 -8.85
N ILE A 97 -18.13 23.27 -8.81
CA ILE A 97 -17.69 22.56 -10.02
C ILE A 97 -18.90 22.03 -10.81
N ALA A 98 -19.93 21.50 -10.13
CA ALA A 98 -21.15 21.04 -10.78
C ALA A 98 -21.85 22.16 -11.57
N ALA A 99 -21.94 23.38 -11.02
CA ALA A 99 -22.50 24.53 -11.72
C ALA A 99 -21.73 24.89 -13.01
N VAL A 100 -20.40 24.70 -13.04
CA VAL A 100 -19.61 24.92 -14.26
C VAL A 100 -19.82 23.78 -15.28
N VAL A 101 -19.96 22.54 -14.82
CA VAL A 101 -20.32 21.41 -15.70
C VAL A 101 -21.71 21.61 -16.32
N GLU A 102 -22.67 22.13 -15.56
CA GLU A 102 -24.01 22.47 -16.05
C GLU A 102 -23.98 23.60 -17.11
N GLN A 103 -23.19 24.66 -16.89
CA GLN A 103 -22.96 25.72 -17.87
C GLN A 103 -22.27 25.20 -19.15
N ALA A 104 -21.30 24.30 -19.02
CA ALA A 104 -20.64 23.64 -20.14
C ALA A 104 -21.63 22.78 -20.97
N LEU A 105 -22.51 22.03 -20.30
CA LEU A 105 -23.57 21.24 -20.95
C LEU A 105 -24.63 22.13 -21.63
N ALA A 106 -24.83 23.36 -21.16
CA ALA A 106 -25.67 24.38 -21.81
C ALA A 106 -25.00 25.07 -23.03
N GLY A 107 -23.84 24.60 -23.49
CA GLY A 107 -23.16 25.08 -24.69
C GLY A 107 -22.12 26.18 -24.46
N ALA A 108 -21.79 26.51 -23.21
CA ALA A 108 -20.68 27.42 -22.92
C ALA A 108 -19.31 26.73 -23.15
N PRO A 109 -18.27 27.46 -23.60
CA PRO A 109 -16.94 26.88 -23.78
C PRO A 109 -16.37 26.38 -22.44
N VAL A 110 -15.97 25.10 -22.41
CA VAL A 110 -15.47 24.44 -21.19
C VAL A 110 -14.12 25.05 -20.78
N PRO A 111 -13.98 25.65 -19.59
CA PRO A 111 -12.70 26.20 -19.16
C PRO A 111 -11.70 25.08 -18.86
N SER A 112 -10.41 25.31 -19.15
CA SER A 112 -9.36 24.36 -18.79
C SER A 112 -9.28 24.15 -17.28
N THR A 113 -8.75 23.01 -16.83
CA THR A 113 -8.53 22.76 -15.40
C THR A 113 -7.72 23.87 -14.73
N ARG A 114 -6.78 24.48 -15.47
CA ARG A 114 -6.02 25.67 -15.06
C ARG A 114 -6.92 26.87 -14.77
N ALA A 115 -7.75 27.28 -15.71
CA ALA A 115 -8.71 28.37 -15.52
C ALA A 115 -9.66 28.10 -14.34
N LEU A 116 -10.16 26.87 -14.19
CA LEU A 116 -11.07 26.50 -13.10
C LEU A 116 -10.44 26.64 -11.71
N SER A 117 -9.13 26.42 -11.56
CA SER A 117 -8.42 26.62 -10.28
C SER A 117 -8.40 28.07 -9.89
N ASP A 118 -8.07 28.92 -10.86
CA ASP A 118 -7.89 30.35 -10.65
C ASP A 118 -9.26 31.05 -10.41
N THR A 119 -10.32 30.60 -11.08
CA THR A 119 -11.69 31.10 -10.87
C THR A 119 -12.37 30.56 -9.59
N LEU A 120 -12.19 29.28 -9.25
CA LEU A 120 -12.92 28.65 -8.12
C LEU A 120 -12.16 28.69 -6.79
N GLY A 121 -10.86 29.03 -6.81
CA GLY A 121 -9.98 28.99 -5.65
C GLY A 121 -9.66 27.56 -5.17
N LEU A 122 -9.74 26.57 -6.06
CA LEU A 122 -9.57 25.15 -5.76
C LEU A 122 -8.31 24.60 -6.44
N SER A 123 -7.55 23.73 -5.77
CA SER A 123 -6.35 23.15 -6.39
C SER A 123 -6.66 22.34 -7.65
N GLN A 124 -5.73 22.35 -8.63
CA GLN A 124 -5.76 21.49 -9.83
C GLN A 124 -6.14 20.04 -9.49
N SER A 125 -5.50 19.46 -8.48
CA SER A 125 -5.73 18.10 -8.02
C SER A 125 -7.12 17.88 -7.42
N THR A 126 -7.74 18.91 -6.83
CA THR A 126 -9.13 18.85 -6.35
C THR A 126 -10.11 18.85 -7.51
N ILE A 127 -9.91 19.73 -8.50
CA ILE A 127 -10.75 19.81 -9.71
C ILE A 127 -10.65 18.52 -10.52
N ALA A 128 -9.43 18.11 -10.89
CA ALA A 128 -9.21 16.88 -11.67
C ALA A 128 -9.66 15.61 -10.95
N ARG A 129 -9.70 15.59 -9.61
CA ARG A 129 -10.27 14.47 -8.84
C ARG A 129 -11.80 14.51 -8.83
N ILE A 130 -12.43 15.68 -8.66
CA ILE A 130 -13.89 15.82 -8.72
C ILE A 130 -14.43 15.49 -10.12
N TRP A 131 -13.74 15.94 -11.17
CA TRP A 131 -14.10 15.66 -12.56
C TRP A 131 -14.09 14.15 -12.86
N ARG A 132 -13.04 13.44 -12.41
CA ARG A 132 -12.94 11.97 -12.48
C ARG A 132 -13.98 11.26 -11.61
N GLU A 133 -14.27 11.76 -10.41
CA GLU A 133 -15.32 11.24 -9.52
C GLU A 133 -16.73 11.40 -10.11
N GLN A 134 -16.96 12.41 -10.97
CA GLN A 134 -18.24 12.69 -11.63
C GLN A 134 -18.37 12.04 -13.03
N GLN A 135 -17.35 11.31 -13.51
CA GLN A 135 -17.31 10.67 -14.84
C GLN A 135 -17.55 11.62 -16.04
N ALA A 136 -17.39 12.94 -15.85
CA ALA A 136 -17.41 13.87 -16.97
C ALA A 136 -16.15 13.67 -17.81
N ALA A 137 -16.30 13.57 -19.13
CA ALA A 137 -15.15 13.55 -20.03
C ALA A 137 -14.33 14.85 -19.86
N LEU A 138 -13.01 14.73 -19.74
CA LEU A 138 -12.12 15.86 -19.98
C LEU A 138 -11.93 15.96 -21.50
N PRO A 139 -12.10 17.13 -22.12
CA PRO A 139 -11.75 17.29 -23.53
C PRO A 139 -10.24 17.10 -23.72
N ASP A 140 -9.86 16.50 -24.85
CA ASP A 140 -8.46 16.28 -25.18
C ASP A 140 -7.67 17.61 -25.23
N PRO A 141 -6.37 17.60 -24.88
CA PRO A 141 -5.53 18.78 -25.01
C PRO A 141 -5.44 19.19 -26.49
N PRO A 142 -5.56 20.49 -26.81
CA PRO A 142 -5.52 20.94 -28.20
C PRO A 142 -4.17 20.62 -28.83
N ALA A 143 -4.20 20.10 -30.06
CA ALA A 143 -3.01 19.77 -30.83
C ALA A 143 -2.09 20.98 -31.01
N ALA A 144 -0.78 20.72 -31.10
CA ALA A 144 0.26 21.73 -31.26
C ALA A 144 -0.07 22.70 -32.42
N ARG A 145 0.00 24.01 -32.14
CA ARG A 145 -0.12 25.04 -33.18
C ARG A 145 1.21 25.25 -33.90
N PRO A 146 1.19 25.54 -35.21
CA PRO A 146 2.39 25.82 -35.97
C PRO A 146 3.01 27.16 -35.56
N GLU A 147 4.30 27.33 -35.84
CA GLU A 147 5.02 28.58 -35.63
C GLU A 147 4.43 29.72 -36.50
N GLY A 148 4.34 30.91 -35.91
CA GLY A 148 3.86 32.13 -36.56
C GLY A 148 4.64 33.36 -36.06
N PRO A 149 4.79 34.41 -36.87
CA PRO A 149 5.92 35.33 -36.76
C PRO A 149 5.77 36.42 -35.68
N ARG A 150 6.92 37.00 -35.31
CA ARG A 150 7.03 38.18 -34.44
C ARG A 150 6.40 39.41 -35.12
N GLY A 151 5.69 40.23 -34.33
CA GLY A 151 5.16 41.54 -34.71
C GLY A 151 5.07 42.46 -33.50
N ASP A 152 5.33 43.75 -33.70
CA ASP A 152 5.52 44.78 -32.68
C ASP A 152 4.22 45.59 -32.39
N ALA A 153 4.32 46.58 -31.48
CA ALA A 153 3.31 47.45 -30.87
C ALA A 153 2.61 46.86 -29.63
N GLY A 154 2.46 47.58 -28.51
CA GLY A 154 2.72 49.00 -28.26
C GLY A 154 1.51 49.64 -27.57
N GLY A 155 1.60 49.90 -26.27
CA GLY A 155 0.48 50.46 -25.50
C GLY A 155 0.78 50.56 -24.00
N GLU A 156 1.02 51.77 -23.52
CA GLU A 156 1.29 52.06 -22.11
C GLU A 156 0.04 51.92 -21.23
N VAL A 157 0.20 51.41 -20.00
CA VAL A 157 -0.67 51.76 -18.87
C VAL A 157 0.22 52.08 -17.68
N ARG A 158 0.02 53.25 -17.05
CA ARG A 158 0.88 53.78 -16.00
C ARG A 158 0.65 53.13 -14.64
N ALA A 159 1.69 53.21 -13.80
CA ALA A 159 1.77 52.56 -12.49
C ALA A 159 0.90 53.18 -11.40
N ALA A 160 0.58 52.35 -10.39
CA ALA A 160 0.26 52.77 -9.03
C ALA A 160 1.22 52.03 -8.07
N GLU A 161 1.78 52.74 -7.09
CA GLU A 161 2.88 52.27 -6.26
C GLU A 161 2.44 51.37 -5.08
N GLY A 162 3.34 50.49 -4.63
CA GLY A 162 3.16 49.71 -3.40
C GLY A 162 4.09 48.49 -3.26
N GLY A 163 5.35 48.69 -2.86
CA GLY A 163 6.22 47.65 -2.28
C GLY A 163 6.32 47.84 -0.75
N PRO A 164 6.74 46.83 0.06
CA PRO A 164 7.63 45.71 -0.28
C PRO A 164 6.96 44.33 0.04
N VAL A 165 7.58 43.14 0.03
CA VAL A 165 8.98 42.64 -0.12
C VAL A 165 8.93 41.44 -1.10
N PRO A 166 9.99 41.07 -1.85
CA PRO A 166 10.00 39.79 -2.56
C PRO A 166 9.82 38.62 -1.59
N GLY A 167 8.73 37.87 -1.75
CA GLY A 167 8.47 36.68 -0.93
C GLY A 167 9.58 35.65 -1.13
N THR A 168 10.24 35.26 -0.04
CA THR A 168 11.24 34.17 -0.05
C THR A 168 10.66 32.94 -0.77
N PRO A 169 11.41 32.29 -1.68
CA PRO A 169 10.89 31.21 -2.51
C PRO A 169 10.35 30.09 -1.62
N ARG A 170 9.03 29.94 -1.62
CA ARG A 170 8.32 28.99 -0.79
C ARG A 170 8.51 27.59 -1.38
N MET A 171 9.47 26.84 -0.83
CA MET A 171 9.81 25.48 -1.27
C MET A 171 8.54 24.64 -1.53
N PRO A 172 8.42 23.95 -2.68
CA PRO A 172 7.20 23.22 -3.00
C PRO A 172 6.88 22.17 -1.93
N ARG A 173 5.60 22.08 -1.53
CA ARG A 173 5.16 21.25 -0.39
C ARG A 173 5.51 19.76 -0.47
N GLN A 174 5.75 19.23 -1.68
CA GLN A 174 6.18 17.85 -1.88
C GLN A 174 7.60 17.62 -1.35
N LEU A 175 8.58 18.43 -1.80
CA LEU A 175 9.98 18.31 -1.38
C LEU A 175 10.17 18.35 0.15
N LEU A 176 9.35 19.12 0.87
CA LEU A 176 9.43 19.19 2.33
C LEU A 176 8.90 17.92 3.03
N SER A 177 7.94 17.22 2.44
CA SER A 177 7.50 15.90 2.96
C SER A 177 8.54 14.83 2.68
N ASP A 178 9.16 14.87 1.51
CA ASP A 178 10.24 13.95 1.13
C ASP A 178 11.47 14.14 2.03
N HIS A 179 11.88 15.40 2.27
CA HIS A 179 13.01 15.72 3.14
C HIS A 179 12.78 15.31 4.61
N VAL A 180 11.57 15.51 5.15
CA VAL A 180 11.22 15.04 6.50
C VAL A 180 11.18 13.50 6.55
N TYR A 181 10.72 12.84 5.48
CA TYR A 181 10.78 11.39 5.35
C TYR A 181 12.22 10.87 5.39
N THR A 182 13.10 11.36 4.52
CA THR A 182 14.51 10.93 4.44
C THR A 182 15.21 11.09 5.79
N LEU A 183 15.11 12.26 6.43
CA LEU A 183 15.76 12.50 7.73
C LEU A 183 15.22 11.61 8.86
N LEU A 184 13.90 11.38 8.92
CA LEU A 184 13.34 10.47 9.92
C LEU A 184 13.76 9.02 9.66
N ARG A 185 13.81 8.60 8.38
CA ARG A 185 14.29 7.28 7.95
C ARG A 185 15.74 7.07 8.40
N ASP A 186 16.62 8.02 8.07
CA ASP A 186 18.04 7.98 8.40
C ASP A 186 18.28 8.01 9.92
N TRP A 187 17.45 8.72 10.69
CA TRP A 187 17.53 8.69 12.15
C TRP A 187 17.05 7.37 12.76
N ILE A 188 16.08 6.67 12.16
CA ILE A 188 15.67 5.32 12.61
C ILE A 188 16.73 4.29 12.24
N VAL A 189 17.18 4.27 10.97
CA VAL A 189 18.18 3.32 10.47
C VAL A 189 19.54 3.53 11.17
N GLY A 190 19.95 4.79 11.38
CA GLY A 190 21.16 5.15 12.14
C GLY A 190 21.01 5.12 13.66
N GLY A 191 19.90 4.61 14.21
CA GLY A 191 19.71 4.41 15.65
C GLY A 191 19.55 5.68 16.52
N ARG A 192 19.50 6.87 15.90
CA ARG A 192 19.23 8.15 16.59
C ARG A 192 17.79 8.26 17.12
N LEU A 193 16.86 7.54 16.50
CA LEU A 193 15.52 7.26 17.03
C LEU A 193 15.45 5.80 17.48
N ALA A 194 15.29 5.57 18.78
CA ALA A 194 15.42 4.23 19.37
C ALA A 194 14.19 3.33 19.10
N PRO A 195 14.35 1.99 19.02
CA PRO A 195 13.23 1.06 18.87
C PRO A 195 12.14 1.20 19.95
N GLY A 196 10.92 1.47 19.51
CA GLY A 196 9.77 1.78 20.39
C GLY A 196 9.72 3.22 20.91
N GLN A 197 10.62 4.11 20.46
CA GLN A 197 10.50 5.55 20.73
C GLN A 197 9.23 6.09 20.08
N ARG A 198 8.48 6.90 20.83
CA ARG A 198 7.26 7.53 20.32
C ARG A 198 7.61 8.67 19.37
N LEU A 199 6.93 8.73 18.22
CA LEU A 199 6.98 9.85 17.28
C LEU A 199 5.72 10.70 17.43
N VAL A 200 5.91 12.01 17.58
CA VAL A 200 4.83 12.97 17.78
C VAL A 200 4.84 13.99 16.64
N GLU A 201 3.82 13.94 15.79
CA GLU A 201 3.70 14.80 14.60
C GLU A 201 3.92 16.30 14.90
N SER A 202 3.41 16.79 16.03
CA SER A 202 3.50 18.20 16.43
C SER A 202 4.89 18.62 16.91
N GLU A 203 5.68 17.69 17.45
CA GLU A 203 7.05 17.94 17.88
C GLU A 203 8.00 17.92 16.68
N ILE A 204 7.81 16.95 15.78
CA ILE A 204 8.53 16.87 14.52
C ILE A 204 8.23 18.11 13.66
N ALA A 205 6.96 18.51 13.53
CA ALA A 205 6.57 19.74 12.85
C ALA A 205 7.28 20.98 13.41
N ARG A 206 7.37 21.10 14.74
CA ARG A 206 8.06 22.19 15.43
C ARG A 206 9.56 22.19 15.15
N GLY A 207 10.21 21.02 15.21
CA GLY A 207 11.65 20.87 14.92
C GLY A 207 12.01 21.21 13.48
N PHE A 208 11.12 20.90 12.53
CA PHE A 208 11.28 21.23 11.11
C PHE A 208 10.69 22.60 10.70
N GLY A 209 10.25 23.43 11.66
CA GLY A 209 9.69 24.76 11.37
C GLY A 209 8.45 24.74 10.45
N THR A 210 7.68 23.66 10.46
CA THR A 210 6.63 23.38 9.47
C THR A 210 5.26 23.08 10.12
N SER A 211 4.23 22.98 9.29
CA SER A 211 2.90 22.49 9.71
C SER A 211 2.93 20.98 10.00
N GLN A 212 1.93 20.43 10.69
CA GLN A 212 1.85 18.98 10.95
C GLN A 212 1.66 18.10 9.68
N ALA A 213 1.33 18.69 8.53
CA ALA A 213 1.02 17.91 7.33
C ALA A 213 2.23 17.14 6.73
N PRO A 214 3.40 17.76 6.46
CA PRO A 214 4.55 17.00 5.94
C PRO A 214 5.06 15.90 6.91
N PRO A 215 5.20 16.14 8.23
CA PRO A 215 5.51 15.07 9.18
C PRO A 215 4.50 13.93 9.19
N ARG A 216 3.19 14.22 9.05
CA ARG A 216 2.16 13.18 8.97
C ARG A 216 2.30 12.30 7.73
N GLU A 217 2.54 12.90 6.56
CA GLU A 217 2.70 12.12 5.33
C GLU A 217 4.03 11.34 5.32
N ALA A 218 5.11 11.91 5.86
CA ALA A 218 6.37 11.20 6.10
C ALA A 218 6.19 10.01 7.05
N ILE A 219 5.49 10.18 8.18
CA ILE A 219 5.20 9.11 9.13
C ILE A 219 4.31 8.01 8.52
N LYS A 220 3.38 8.35 7.63
CA LYS A 220 2.61 7.33 6.89
C LYS A 220 3.49 6.48 5.97
N ARG A 221 4.46 7.08 5.27
CA ARG A 221 5.42 6.35 4.43
C ARG A 221 6.29 5.41 5.27
N LEU A 222 6.87 5.92 6.36
CA LEU A 222 7.60 5.09 7.33
C LEU A 222 6.73 3.97 7.93
N ALA A 223 5.42 4.17 8.06
CA ALA A 223 4.49 3.14 8.53
C ALA A 223 4.13 2.11 7.45
N TYR A 224 4.14 2.51 6.18
CA TYR A 224 4.04 1.61 5.03
C TYR A 224 5.28 0.72 4.95
N GLU A 225 6.46 1.31 5.07
CA GLU A 225 7.77 0.65 5.11
C GLU A 225 8.04 -0.14 6.41
N GLY A 226 7.08 -0.18 7.35
CA GLY A 226 7.18 -0.91 8.62
C GLY A 226 8.08 -0.28 9.69
N LEU A 227 8.94 0.69 9.34
CA LEU A 227 9.85 1.41 10.24
C LEU A 227 9.15 2.03 11.47
N VAL A 228 7.86 2.33 11.38
CA VAL A 228 7.05 2.82 12.52
C VAL A 228 5.67 2.15 12.59
N ILE A 229 5.24 1.80 13.81
CA ILE A 229 3.94 1.17 14.08
C ILE A 229 2.98 2.23 14.62
N SER A 230 1.85 2.45 13.93
CA SER A 230 0.81 3.38 14.35
C SER A 230 -0.28 2.67 15.16
N GLN A 231 -0.31 2.89 16.47
CA GLN A 231 -1.30 2.31 17.39
C GLN A 231 -2.51 3.25 17.56
N PRO A 232 -3.75 2.79 17.29
CA PRO A 232 -4.96 3.57 17.52
C PRO A 232 -5.01 4.15 18.95
N HIS A 233 -5.27 5.45 19.05
CA HIS A 233 -5.34 6.23 20.30
C HIS A 233 -4.06 6.28 21.17
N ARG A 234 -3.00 5.56 20.82
CA ARG A 234 -1.69 5.61 21.52
C ARG A 234 -0.64 6.41 20.74
N GLY A 235 -0.79 6.55 19.43
CA GLY A 235 0.11 7.29 18.55
C GLY A 235 1.07 6.38 17.80
N THR A 236 2.10 6.96 17.20
CA THR A 236 3.06 6.23 16.38
C THR A 236 4.37 6.02 17.13
N TYR A 237 5.00 4.86 16.93
CA TYR A 237 6.22 4.45 17.61
C TYR A 237 7.18 3.85 16.58
N VAL A 238 8.49 4.08 16.72
CA VAL A 238 9.51 3.33 15.96
C VAL A 238 9.30 1.85 16.21
N ALA A 239 9.37 1.02 15.16
CA ALA A 239 9.14 -0.41 15.29
C ALA A 239 10.13 -1.06 16.29
N ARG A 240 9.64 -2.02 17.06
CA ARG A 240 10.48 -2.94 17.86
C ARG A 240 10.54 -4.28 17.14
N VAL A 241 11.41 -4.38 16.14
CA VAL A 241 11.77 -5.67 15.58
C VAL A 241 12.58 -6.41 16.64
N SER A 242 12.04 -7.52 17.15
CA SER A 242 12.81 -8.44 17.97
C SER A 242 13.66 -9.30 17.04
N GLU A 243 14.98 -9.10 17.02
CA GLU A 243 15.87 -9.83 16.12
C GLU A 243 15.74 -11.36 16.31
N ARG A 244 15.49 -11.81 17.55
CA ARG A 244 15.20 -13.22 17.83
C ARG A 244 13.91 -13.70 17.15
N GLN A 245 12.83 -12.90 17.16
CA GLN A 245 11.58 -13.28 16.49
C GLN A 245 11.71 -13.18 14.96
N ALA A 246 12.48 -12.21 14.46
CA ALA A 246 12.80 -12.12 13.04
C ALA A 246 13.58 -13.37 12.60
N GLN A 247 14.55 -13.83 13.39
CA GLN A 247 15.29 -15.07 13.15
C GLN A 247 14.38 -16.31 13.24
N ASP A 248 13.58 -16.45 14.30
CA ASP A 248 12.61 -17.56 14.45
C ASP A 248 11.69 -17.67 13.21
N VAL A 249 11.37 -16.54 12.54
CA VAL A 249 10.59 -16.50 11.29
C VAL A 249 11.45 -16.72 10.03
N ARG A 250 12.70 -16.22 9.97
CA ARG A 250 13.67 -16.55 8.91
C ARG A 250 13.89 -18.07 8.81
N ASP A 251 14.04 -18.75 9.93
CA ASP A 251 14.29 -20.19 9.96
C ASP A 251 13.13 -20.97 9.31
N ILE A 252 11.88 -20.58 9.58
CA ILE A 252 10.69 -21.16 8.94
C ILE A 252 10.60 -20.79 7.45
N ARG A 253 10.97 -19.55 7.09
CA ARG A 253 11.04 -19.09 5.70
C ARG A 253 11.99 -19.96 4.87
N VAL A 254 13.20 -20.21 5.37
CA VAL A 254 14.20 -21.08 4.75
C VAL A 254 13.61 -22.46 4.44
N MET A 255 12.97 -23.10 5.42
CA MET A 255 12.34 -24.42 5.24
C MET A 255 11.24 -24.42 4.17
N PHE A 256 10.47 -23.35 4.05
CA PHE A 256 9.36 -23.25 3.09
C PHE A 256 9.85 -22.99 1.67
N GLU A 257 10.79 -22.06 1.51
CA GLU A 257 11.31 -21.66 0.20
C GLU A 257 12.26 -22.69 -0.38
N GLU A 258 13.11 -23.35 0.42
CA GLU A 258 13.92 -24.49 -0.05
C GLU A 258 13.01 -25.61 -0.58
N TYR A 259 12.01 -26.02 0.20
CA TYR A 259 11.07 -27.07 -0.21
C TYR A 259 10.33 -26.69 -1.50
N ALA A 260 9.88 -25.44 -1.61
CA ALA A 260 9.18 -24.95 -2.79
C ALA A 260 10.10 -24.96 -4.03
N ALA A 261 11.31 -24.40 -3.91
CA ALA A 261 12.28 -24.34 -4.98
C ALA A 261 12.68 -25.74 -5.48
N ARG A 262 13.02 -26.67 -4.58
CA ARG A 262 13.31 -28.08 -4.91
C ARG A 262 12.17 -28.76 -5.69
N ARG A 263 10.93 -28.41 -5.37
CA ARG A 263 9.74 -29.03 -5.96
C ARG A 263 9.41 -28.52 -7.36
N VAL A 264 9.68 -27.25 -7.65
CA VAL A 264 9.34 -26.60 -8.93
C VAL A 264 10.52 -26.46 -9.89
N ALA A 265 11.76 -26.67 -9.45
CA ALA A 265 12.95 -26.59 -10.29
C ALA A 265 12.85 -27.49 -11.54
N GLY A 266 13.06 -26.89 -12.71
CA GLY A 266 12.92 -27.53 -14.02
C GLY A 266 11.48 -27.93 -14.40
N ARG A 267 10.48 -27.52 -13.60
CA ARG A 267 9.06 -27.91 -13.73
C ARG A 267 8.08 -26.75 -13.54
N LEU A 268 8.60 -25.52 -13.46
CA LEU A 268 7.82 -24.30 -13.30
C LEU A 268 6.83 -24.14 -14.47
N ASP A 269 5.53 -24.05 -14.17
CA ASP A 269 4.52 -23.85 -15.21
C ASP A 269 4.56 -22.44 -15.81
N ALA A 270 3.89 -22.27 -16.95
CA ALA A 270 3.92 -21.03 -17.72
C ALA A 270 3.29 -19.83 -16.99
N GLU A 271 2.33 -20.05 -16.08
CA GLU A 271 1.65 -18.96 -15.36
C GLU A 271 2.50 -18.47 -14.19
N HIS A 272 3.03 -19.38 -13.37
CA HIS A 272 3.98 -19.00 -12.32
C HIS A 272 5.28 -18.42 -12.92
N ALA A 273 5.76 -18.93 -14.05
CA ALA A 273 6.89 -18.35 -14.77
C ALA A 273 6.61 -16.92 -15.27
N ARG A 274 5.36 -16.60 -15.65
CA ARG A 274 4.94 -15.24 -16.01
C ARG A 274 4.87 -14.34 -14.77
N LEU A 275 4.16 -14.77 -13.73
CA LEU A 275 3.97 -14.00 -12.49
C LEU A 275 5.32 -13.65 -11.82
N LEU A 276 6.24 -14.61 -11.71
CA LEU A 276 7.57 -14.38 -11.15
C LEU A 276 8.42 -13.43 -12.02
N THR A 277 8.23 -13.41 -13.35
CA THR A 277 8.88 -12.42 -14.21
C THR A 277 8.36 -11.01 -13.93
N GLU A 278 7.04 -10.86 -13.82
CA GLU A 278 6.42 -9.57 -13.50
C GLU A 278 6.87 -9.04 -12.14
N ASP A 279 7.09 -9.90 -11.15
CA ASP A 279 7.61 -9.52 -9.83
C ASP A 279 9.10 -9.15 -9.87
N VAL A 280 9.96 -9.88 -10.60
CA VAL A 280 11.36 -9.46 -10.85
C VAL A 280 11.42 -8.09 -11.55
N ASP A 281 10.56 -7.85 -12.52
CA ASP A 281 10.49 -6.55 -13.20
C ASP A 281 9.93 -5.43 -12.29
N ARG A 282 9.10 -5.75 -11.30
CA ARG A 282 8.69 -4.81 -10.25
C ARG A 282 9.83 -4.51 -9.29
N LEU A 283 10.58 -5.53 -8.84
CA LEU A 283 11.78 -5.38 -8.01
C LEU A 283 12.82 -4.46 -8.69
N ARG A 284 13.10 -4.69 -9.98
CA ARG A 284 14.01 -3.85 -10.79
C ARG A 284 13.57 -2.40 -10.87
N ARG A 285 12.29 -2.13 -11.16
CA ARG A 285 11.75 -0.76 -11.21
C ARG A 285 11.82 -0.08 -9.84
N ALA A 286 11.36 -0.75 -8.79
CA ALA A 286 11.39 -0.23 -7.42
C ALA A 286 12.82 0.10 -6.96
N ALA A 287 13.79 -0.75 -7.29
CA ALA A 287 15.20 -0.51 -7.00
C ALA A 287 15.80 0.65 -7.82
N ALA A 288 15.35 0.89 -9.04
CA ALA A 288 15.78 2.02 -9.87
C ALA A 288 15.13 3.36 -9.47
N GLU A 289 13.98 3.31 -8.80
CA GLU A 289 13.21 4.46 -8.31
C GLU A 289 13.46 4.75 -6.81
N ASP A 290 14.33 3.98 -6.15
CA ASP A 290 14.59 3.98 -4.69
C ASP A 290 13.32 3.78 -3.82
N ASP A 291 12.28 3.15 -4.37
CA ASP A 291 11.01 2.86 -3.66
C ASP A 291 11.10 1.53 -2.90
N ILE A 292 11.63 1.60 -1.67
CA ILE A 292 11.73 0.47 -0.73
C ILE A 292 10.34 -0.13 -0.42
N GLY A 293 9.27 0.66 -0.45
CA GLY A 293 7.91 0.18 -0.21
C GLY A 293 7.46 -0.75 -1.34
N ALA A 294 7.56 -0.28 -2.58
CA ALA A 294 7.25 -1.06 -3.77
C ALA A 294 8.18 -2.29 -3.93
N PHE A 295 9.45 -2.17 -3.50
CA PHE A 295 10.38 -3.30 -3.48
C PHE A 295 9.87 -4.40 -2.54
N ARG A 296 9.55 -4.05 -1.28
CA ARG A 296 9.01 -5.00 -0.28
C ARG A 296 7.72 -5.70 -0.74
N ASP A 297 6.83 -4.99 -1.42
CA ASP A 297 5.61 -5.57 -1.98
C ASP A 297 5.92 -6.62 -3.06
N ALA A 298 6.88 -6.33 -3.95
CA ALA A 298 7.29 -7.24 -5.02
C ALA A 298 8.09 -8.45 -4.48
N ASP A 299 8.95 -8.23 -3.49
CA ASP A 299 9.73 -9.23 -2.74
C ASP A 299 8.77 -10.27 -2.12
N MET A 300 7.76 -9.80 -1.37
CA MET A 300 6.71 -10.64 -0.80
C MET A 300 5.90 -11.40 -1.87
N SER A 301 5.56 -10.73 -2.97
CA SER A 301 4.81 -11.33 -4.08
C SER A 301 5.59 -12.48 -4.74
N PHE A 302 6.89 -12.28 -4.98
CA PHE A 302 7.79 -13.28 -5.56
C PHE A 302 7.83 -14.55 -4.72
N HIS A 303 8.17 -14.45 -3.42
CA HIS A 303 8.27 -15.65 -2.56
C HIS A 303 6.92 -16.35 -2.35
N ARG A 304 5.81 -15.59 -2.32
CA ARG A 304 4.46 -16.19 -2.33
C ARG A 304 4.23 -16.99 -3.61
N HIS A 305 4.52 -16.44 -4.79
CA HIS A 305 4.33 -17.14 -6.07
C HIS A 305 5.23 -18.39 -6.18
N VAL A 306 6.45 -18.39 -5.62
CA VAL A 306 7.29 -19.61 -5.52
C VAL A 306 6.61 -20.67 -4.63
N CYS A 307 6.05 -20.28 -3.48
CA CYS A 307 5.31 -21.20 -2.60
C CYS A 307 3.99 -21.69 -3.19
N GLU A 308 3.31 -20.89 -4.03
CA GLU A 308 2.08 -21.28 -4.73
C GLU A 308 2.38 -22.21 -5.91
N ALA A 309 3.46 -21.96 -6.67
CA ALA A 309 3.94 -22.83 -7.74
C ALA A 309 4.28 -24.26 -7.28
N ALA A 310 4.63 -24.44 -6.00
CA ALA A 310 4.89 -25.74 -5.42
C ALA A 310 3.63 -26.64 -5.34
N ASP A 311 2.42 -26.13 -5.60
CA ASP A 311 1.14 -26.85 -5.54
C ASP A 311 1.03 -27.77 -4.30
N ASN A 312 1.43 -27.23 -3.15
CA ASN A 312 1.24 -27.86 -1.85
C ASN A 312 0.27 -27.02 -1.04
N ALA A 313 -1.00 -27.41 -1.05
CA ALA A 313 -2.06 -26.71 -0.33
C ALA A 313 -1.80 -26.57 1.19
N ALA A 314 -0.95 -27.41 1.80
CA ALA A 314 -0.52 -27.23 3.18
C ALA A 314 0.52 -26.09 3.30
N LEU A 315 1.55 -26.09 2.45
CA LEU A 315 2.56 -25.02 2.39
C LEU A 315 1.90 -23.64 2.19
N ILE A 316 0.98 -23.52 1.23
CA ILE A 316 0.27 -22.26 0.94
C ILE A 316 -0.52 -21.76 2.16
N ARG A 317 -1.10 -22.66 2.96
CA ARG A 317 -1.76 -22.28 4.23
C ARG A 317 -0.76 -21.84 5.30
N LEU A 318 0.38 -22.51 5.40
CA LEU A 318 1.43 -22.15 6.36
C LEU A 318 2.06 -20.80 6.01
N TRP A 319 2.39 -20.55 4.74
CA TRP A 319 2.89 -19.27 4.22
C TRP A 319 1.97 -18.12 4.64
N ARG A 320 0.67 -18.23 4.33
CA ARG A 320 -0.34 -17.21 4.66
C ARG A 320 -0.53 -16.95 6.16
N MET A 321 -0.02 -17.82 7.05
CA MET A 321 0.02 -17.56 8.50
C MET A 321 1.27 -16.80 8.94
N ILE A 322 2.42 -17.02 8.29
CA ILE A 322 3.67 -16.31 8.62
C ILE A 322 3.83 -14.98 7.87
N GLU A 323 3.11 -14.79 6.77
CA GLU A 323 3.23 -13.65 5.86
C GLU A 323 3.15 -12.26 6.53
N SER A 324 2.24 -12.06 7.49
CA SER A 324 2.19 -10.80 8.24
C SER A 324 3.42 -10.61 9.14
N SER A 325 3.99 -11.69 9.65
CA SER A 325 5.20 -11.66 10.48
C SER A 325 6.45 -11.40 9.64
N LEU A 326 6.51 -11.94 8.40
CA LEU A 326 7.56 -11.63 7.43
C LEU A 326 7.60 -10.12 7.12
N TRP A 327 6.42 -9.48 7.03
CA TRP A 327 6.30 -8.04 6.86
C TRP A 327 6.67 -7.26 8.12
N ASP A 328 5.98 -7.50 9.24
CA ASP A 328 6.06 -6.72 10.49
C ASP A 328 7.44 -6.82 11.18
N LEU A 329 8.19 -7.90 10.95
CA LEU A 329 9.54 -8.11 11.49
C LEU A 329 10.66 -7.77 10.48
N HIS A 330 10.32 -7.21 9.32
CA HIS A 330 11.28 -6.86 8.25
C HIS A 330 12.17 -8.03 7.80
N VAL A 331 11.63 -9.26 7.80
CA VAL A 331 12.37 -10.45 7.33
C VAL A 331 12.55 -10.40 5.80
N LEU A 332 11.57 -9.84 5.10
CA LEU A 332 11.62 -9.50 3.68
C LEU A 332 11.82 -7.99 3.51
N GLY A 333 12.60 -7.60 2.50
CA GLY A 333 13.03 -6.23 2.19
C GLY A 333 13.31 -5.31 3.39
N ASP A 334 14.25 -5.65 4.28
CA ASP A 334 14.58 -4.81 5.44
C ASP A 334 15.06 -3.40 5.00
N PRO A 335 14.38 -2.30 5.38
CA PRO A 335 14.80 -0.94 4.99
C PRO A 335 16.18 -0.53 5.53
N ARG A 336 16.76 -1.32 6.46
CA ARG A 336 18.12 -1.20 6.99
C ARG A 336 19.18 -1.98 6.18
N TYR A 337 18.79 -2.70 5.14
CA TYR A 337 19.72 -3.44 4.28
C TYR A 337 20.78 -2.50 3.71
N ALA A 338 22.05 -2.82 3.97
CA ALA A 338 23.19 -1.99 3.62
C ALA A 338 23.79 -2.29 2.23
N GLY A 339 23.27 -3.32 1.55
CA GLY A 339 23.70 -3.68 0.19
C GLY A 339 22.91 -2.93 -0.90
N SER A 340 23.14 -3.29 -2.16
CA SER A 340 22.45 -2.69 -3.30
C SER A 340 21.10 -3.37 -3.56
N TRP A 341 20.01 -2.59 -3.56
CA TRP A 341 18.67 -3.05 -3.98
C TRP A 341 18.63 -3.50 -5.44
N GLY A 342 19.37 -2.83 -6.33
CA GLY A 342 19.50 -3.24 -7.72
C GLY A 342 20.19 -4.61 -7.85
N ALA A 343 21.23 -4.87 -7.07
CA ALA A 343 21.87 -6.18 -7.03
C ALA A 343 20.93 -7.27 -6.46
N MET A 344 20.14 -6.95 -5.43
CA MET A 344 19.12 -7.85 -4.90
C MET A 344 18.02 -8.16 -5.93
N ALA A 345 17.61 -7.20 -6.76
CA ALA A 345 16.66 -7.42 -7.85
C ALA A 345 17.21 -8.35 -8.95
N GLU A 346 18.49 -8.21 -9.32
CA GLU A 346 19.12 -9.14 -10.27
C GLU A 346 19.29 -10.54 -9.68
N HIS A 347 19.59 -10.66 -8.39
CA HIS A 347 19.64 -11.96 -7.72
C HIS A 347 18.27 -12.69 -7.73
N HIS A 348 17.16 -11.96 -7.65
CA HIS A 348 15.82 -12.55 -7.86
C HIS A 348 15.60 -13.04 -9.30
N ALA A 349 16.25 -12.44 -10.30
CA ALA A 349 16.24 -12.95 -11.67
C ALA A 349 17.05 -14.26 -11.79
N GLU A 350 18.19 -14.37 -11.11
CA GLU A 350 18.97 -15.61 -11.02
C GLU A 350 18.17 -16.73 -10.34
N LEU A 351 17.46 -16.42 -9.25
CA LEU A 351 16.54 -17.34 -8.57
C LEU A 351 15.42 -17.81 -9.51
N LEU A 352 14.82 -16.93 -10.30
CA LEU A 352 13.81 -17.32 -11.30
C LEU A 352 14.40 -18.24 -12.37
N ASP A 353 15.61 -17.97 -12.85
CA ASP A 353 16.24 -18.80 -13.88
C ASP A 353 16.67 -20.19 -13.37
N VAL A 354 17.06 -20.33 -12.09
CA VAL A 354 17.28 -21.65 -11.49
C VAL A 354 15.97 -22.42 -11.30
N LEU A 355 14.84 -21.77 -11.00
CA LEU A 355 13.54 -22.46 -11.00
C LEU A 355 13.13 -22.94 -12.40
N ARG A 356 13.42 -22.16 -13.44
CA ARG A 356 13.07 -22.48 -14.84
C ARG A 356 13.87 -23.64 -15.43
N ARG A 357 15.18 -23.69 -15.18
CA ARG A 357 16.12 -24.56 -15.89
C ARG A 357 16.97 -25.45 -14.99
N GLY A 358 16.97 -25.19 -13.69
CA GLY A 358 17.93 -25.74 -12.75
C GLY A 358 17.55 -27.10 -12.18
N ASP A 359 18.54 -27.68 -11.51
CA ASP A 359 18.44 -28.88 -10.70
C ASP A 359 17.81 -28.53 -9.33
N PRO A 360 16.85 -29.31 -8.80
CA PRO A 360 16.39 -29.22 -7.41
C PRO A 360 17.51 -29.09 -6.37
N ASP A 361 18.63 -29.81 -6.54
CA ASP A 361 19.77 -29.79 -5.61
C ASP A 361 20.63 -28.52 -5.70
N VAL A 362 20.41 -27.68 -6.72
CA VAL A 362 20.97 -26.31 -6.80
C VAL A 362 19.93 -25.27 -6.38
N ALA A 363 18.68 -25.40 -6.85
CA ALA A 363 17.61 -24.46 -6.57
C ALA A 363 17.27 -24.39 -5.07
N GLY A 364 17.20 -25.54 -4.39
CA GLY A 364 16.92 -25.60 -2.96
C GLY A 364 17.91 -24.80 -2.11
N PRO A 365 19.21 -25.13 -2.13
CA PRO A 365 20.23 -24.41 -1.38
C PRO A 365 20.33 -22.92 -1.75
N MET A 366 20.16 -22.55 -3.03
CA MET A 366 20.20 -21.15 -3.45
C MET A 366 19.03 -20.34 -2.84
N PHE A 367 17.82 -20.92 -2.78
CA PHE A 367 16.69 -20.31 -2.07
C PHE A 367 16.87 -20.32 -0.54
N ALA A 368 17.49 -21.36 0.03
CA ALA A 368 17.79 -21.43 1.46
C ALA A 368 18.77 -20.32 1.89
N ASP A 369 19.89 -20.19 1.19
CA ASP A 369 20.89 -19.14 1.42
C ASP A 369 20.28 -17.75 1.23
N HIS A 370 19.48 -17.57 0.17
CA HIS A 370 18.73 -16.33 -0.02
C HIS A 370 17.78 -16.03 1.16
N ALA A 371 17.02 -17.03 1.61
CA ALA A 371 16.04 -16.86 2.68
C ALA A 371 16.67 -16.55 4.04
N ALA A 372 17.89 -17.07 4.28
CA ALA A 372 18.70 -16.75 5.45
C ALA A 372 19.34 -15.35 5.40
N GLY A 373 19.39 -14.71 4.22
CA GLY A 373 20.11 -13.44 4.00
C GLY A 373 21.58 -13.62 3.63
N GLU A 374 22.00 -14.84 3.26
CA GLU A 374 23.36 -15.21 2.87
C GLU A 374 23.61 -15.03 1.35
N THR A 375 22.82 -14.16 0.71
CA THR A 375 22.88 -13.83 -0.73
C THR A 375 24.26 -13.37 -1.21
N ALA A 376 25.13 -12.91 -0.30
CA ALA A 376 26.50 -12.51 -0.56
C ALA A 376 27.38 -13.61 -1.20
N ARG A 377 26.96 -14.90 -1.14
CA ARG A 377 27.63 -15.99 -1.87
C ARG A 377 27.40 -15.98 -3.38
N TYR A 378 26.32 -15.35 -3.84
CA TYR A 378 25.88 -15.36 -5.25
C TYR A 378 25.91 -13.97 -5.88
N LEU A 379 25.69 -12.92 -5.07
CA LEU A 379 25.85 -11.53 -5.51
C LEU A 379 27.30 -11.26 -5.93
N PRO A 380 27.57 -10.77 -7.16
CA PRO A 380 28.92 -10.45 -7.58
C PRO A 380 29.47 -9.29 -6.75
N ASP A 381 30.66 -9.47 -6.17
CA ASP A 381 31.33 -8.41 -5.42
C ASP A 381 31.56 -7.19 -6.32
N ARG A 382 30.89 -6.10 -5.97
CA ARG A 382 31.05 -4.77 -6.57
C ARG A 382 31.49 -3.74 -5.53
N SER A 383 32.21 -4.16 -4.50
CA SER A 383 33.13 -3.30 -3.76
C SER A 383 34.36 -2.97 -4.63
N GLY A 384 34.11 -2.29 -5.76
CA GLY A 384 35.16 -1.64 -6.52
C GLY A 384 35.93 -0.68 -5.60
N PRO A 385 37.26 -0.57 -5.73
CA PRO A 385 38.06 0.20 -4.79
C PRO A 385 37.57 1.65 -4.76
N ALA A 386 37.48 2.20 -3.54
CA ALA A 386 37.22 3.63 -3.37
C ALA A 386 38.22 4.41 -4.23
N THR A 387 37.73 5.11 -5.25
CA THR A 387 38.60 5.86 -6.15
C THR A 387 39.19 7.02 -5.36
N ASP A 388 40.46 6.87 -5.02
CA ASP A 388 41.24 7.85 -4.30
C ASP A 388 41.16 9.20 -5.02
N ARG A 389 40.48 10.17 -4.40
CA ARG A 389 40.43 11.55 -4.87
C ARG A 389 41.59 12.38 -4.31
N SER A 390 42.78 11.79 -4.19
CA SER A 390 44.05 12.50 -4.11
C SER A 390 44.36 13.19 -5.46
N GLY A 391 43.66 14.29 -5.76
CA GLY A 391 44.02 15.15 -6.87
C GLY A 391 45.42 15.75 -6.62
N PRO A 392 46.34 15.76 -7.61
CA PRO A 392 47.65 16.37 -7.43
C PRO A 392 47.50 17.89 -7.29
N ALA A 393 48.21 18.47 -6.31
CA ALA A 393 48.24 19.91 -6.12
C ALA A 393 48.93 20.61 -7.32
N PRO A 394 48.48 21.81 -7.73
CA PRO A 394 49.07 22.53 -8.85
C PRO A 394 50.45 23.10 -8.47
N GLY A 395 51.49 22.70 -9.20
CA GLY A 395 52.89 22.97 -8.83
C GLY A 395 53.80 23.32 -10.00
N ARG A 396 53.69 24.57 -10.48
CA ARG A 396 54.67 25.39 -11.24
C ARG A 396 55.18 24.87 -12.59
#